data_AF-A0A2M6ZX34-F1
#
_entry.id   AF-A0A2M6ZX34-F1
#
_cell.length_a   1.000
_cell.length_b   1.000
_cell.length_c   1.000
_cell.angle_alpha   90.00
_cell.angle_beta   90.00
_cell.angle_gamma   90.00
#
_symmetry.space_group_name_H-M   'P 1'
#
loop_
_entity.id
_entity.type
_entity.pdbx_description
1 polymer ?
#
loop_
_entity_poly.entity_id
_entity_poly.type
_entity_poly.pdbx_seq_one_letter_code
_entity_poly.pdbx_strand_id
1 'polypeptide(L)'
;MKGLNPKQTILCINKIDQFSLSSSGALSLSSSGLTGGSSFLENNKKWLACVQTSATQEIGINDLKEMIVVNALKERSVRSDQEGVIITSARHKAALDQTITSLKQSIHEVNQKQSAEFIALHLNQASDALGHIIGVVTSDDILNQIFSRFCIGK
;
A
#
# COMPACT_ATOMS: atom_id res chain seq x y z
N MET A 1 3.46 0.38 22.09
CA MET A 1 3.15 1.07 20.81
C MET A 1 4.42 1.33 19.96
N LYS A 2 5.33 0.36 19.82
CA LYS A 2 6.48 0.42 18.89
C LYS A 2 6.07 -0.39 17.65
N GLY A 3 5.93 0.25 16.49
CA GLY A 3 5.59 -0.45 15.23
C GLY A 3 4.67 0.32 14.29
N LEU A 4 4.02 1.39 14.74
CA LEU A 4 3.17 2.20 13.87
C LEU A 4 4.03 3.21 13.08
N ASN A 5 3.92 3.17 11.75
CA ASN A 5 4.58 4.12 10.86
C ASN A 5 3.82 5.46 10.92
N PRO A 6 4.42 6.54 11.46
CA PRO A 6 3.74 7.82 11.65
C PRO A 6 3.33 8.51 10.34
N LYS A 7 3.88 8.10 9.19
CA LYS A 7 3.52 8.62 7.86
C LYS A 7 2.26 8.01 7.27
N GLN A 8 1.91 6.79 7.69
CA GLN A 8 0.76 6.03 7.15
C GLN A 8 -0.34 5.81 8.20
N THR A 9 -0.18 6.37 9.40
CA THR A 9 -1.15 6.21 10.51
C THR A 9 -1.95 7.50 10.70
N ILE A 10 -3.27 7.37 10.79
CA ILE A 10 -4.18 8.46 11.16
C ILE A 10 -4.61 8.23 12.62
N LEU A 11 -4.44 9.24 13.47
CA LEU A 11 -4.95 9.21 14.84
C LEU A 11 -6.43 9.64 14.83
N CYS A 12 -7.34 8.74 15.18
CA CYS A 12 -8.76 9.06 15.31
C CYS A 12 -9.14 9.19 16.78
N ILE A 13 -9.53 10.38 17.20
CA ILE A 13 -10.03 10.68 18.55
C ILE A 13 -11.56 10.58 18.50
N ASN A 14 -12.12 9.50 19.05
CA ASN A 14 -13.56 9.28 19.09
C ASN A 14 -14.18 9.77 20.41
N LYS A 15 -15.51 9.88 20.46
CA LYS A 15 -16.32 10.31 21.61
C LYS A 15 -16.16 11.77 22.02
N ILE A 16 -15.97 12.67 21.05
CA ILE A 16 -15.91 14.11 21.34
C ILE A 16 -17.21 14.67 21.96
N ASP A 17 -18.33 13.98 21.77
CA ASP A 17 -19.64 14.30 22.38
C ASP A 17 -19.65 14.17 23.90
N GLN A 18 -18.77 13.35 24.48
CA GLN A 18 -18.64 13.18 25.93
C GLN A 18 -17.64 14.17 26.55
N PHE A 19 -16.98 14.97 25.72
CA PHE A 19 -15.98 15.93 26.13
C PHE A 19 -16.64 17.31 26.31
N SER A 20 -17.22 17.56 27.48
CA SER A 20 -17.70 18.90 27.83
C SER A 20 -16.51 19.85 27.94
N LEU A 21 -16.45 20.88 27.09
CA LEU A 21 -15.50 21.99 27.22
C LEU A 21 -15.70 22.70 28.57
N SER A 22 -14.91 22.33 29.56
CA SER A 22 -14.50 23.29 30.59
C SER A 22 -13.18 23.91 30.16
N SER A 23 -13.31 25.12 29.59
CA SER A 23 -12.30 26.15 29.37
C SER A 23 -11.59 26.21 28.00
N SER A 24 -12.07 27.16 27.20
CA SER A 24 -11.37 27.97 26.20
C SER A 24 -10.92 27.31 24.89
N GLY A 25 -11.75 27.49 23.87
CA GLY A 25 -11.33 27.39 22.47
C GLY A 25 -12.54 27.28 21.56
N ALA A 26 -13.15 28.41 21.22
CA ALA A 26 -14.22 28.48 20.24
C ALA A 26 -13.76 27.80 18.93
N LEU A 27 -14.39 26.67 18.62
CA LEU A 27 -14.14 25.86 17.44
C LEU A 27 -14.82 26.54 16.24
N SER A 28 -14.08 27.33 15.46
CA SER A 28 -14.51 27.72 14.12
C SER A 28 -13.94 26.71 13.12
N LEU A 29 -14.83 26.09 12.35
CA LEU A 29 -14.44 25.36 11.14
C LEU A 29 -13.99 26.37 10.09
N SER A 30 -12.72 26.30 9.70
CA SER A 30 -12.27 26.84 8.42
C SER A 30 -11.53 25.74 7.65
N SER A 31 -11.74 25.74 6.35
CA SER A 31 -11.36 24.75 5.33
C SER A 31 -9.85 24.56 5.13
N SER A 32 -9.02 24.94 6.09
CA SER A 32 -7.57 24.86 6.01
C SER A 32 -6.97 24.75 7.41
N GLY A 33 -7.01 23.53 7.97
CA GLY A 33 -6.31 23.19 9.21
C GLY A 33 -7.03 23.60 10.49
N LEU A 34 -7.35 22.62 11.33
CA LEU A 34 -7.88 22.84 12.67
C LEU A 34 -6.73 23.19 13.64
N THR A 35 -6.64 24.47 13.98
CA THR A 35 -6.01 24.97 15.20
C THR A 35 -7.06 24.97 16.32
N GLY A 36 -7.24 23.84 17.00
CA GLY A 36 -8.26 23.69 18.03
C GLY A 36 -8.08 22.40 18.82
N GLY A 37 -7.12 22.41 19.75
CA GLY A 37 -6.67 21.25 20.53
C GLY A 37 -5.19 21.31 20.88
N SER A 38 -4.63 22.52 21.03
CA SER A 38 -3.18 22.78 21.06
C SER A 38 -2.45 22.00 22.15
N SER A 39 -3.02 21.78 23.34
CA SER A 39 -2.31 21.11 24.44
C SER A 39 -2.13 19.59 24.27
N PHE A 40 -3.04 18.89 23.57
CA PHE A 40 -2.91 17.44 23.31
C PHE A 40 -2.22 17.15 21.98
N LEU A 41 -2.42 18.02 20.97
CA LEU A 41 -1.74 17.92 19.68
C LEU A 41 -0.27 18.36 19.76
N GLU A 42 0.10 19.33 20.61
CA GLU A 42 1.51 19.71 20.84
C GLU A 42 2.32 18.58 21.47
N ASN A 43 1.72 17.81 22.39
CA ASN A 43 2.35 16.64 23.01
C ASN A 43 2.41 15.41 22.07
N ASN A 44 1.69 15.46 20.94
CA ASN A 44 1.60 14.37 19.96
C ASN A 44 2.07 14.78 18.56
N LYS A 45 3.08 15.67 18.47
CA LYS A 45 3.82 16.03 17.22
C LYS A 45 4.38 14.84 16.42
N LYS A 46 4.28 13.63 16.94
CA LYS A 46 4.68 12.38 16.28
C LYS A 46 3.77 11.99 15.12
N TRP A 47 2.51 12.41 15.11
CA TRP A 47 1.52 11.95 14.13
C TRP A 47 1.22 13.05 13.11
N LEU A 48 1.41 12.72 11.83
CA LEU A 48 1.24 13.65 10.71
C LEU A 48 -0.23 13.90 10.33
N ALA A 49 -1.16 13.09 10.86
CA ALA A 49 -2.58 13.15 10.56
C ALA A 49 -3.42 12.80 11.79
N CYS A 50 -4.35 13.68 12.17
CA CYS A 50 -5.28 13.49 13.29
C CYS A 50 -6.69 13.93 12.89
N VAL A 51 -7.72 13.19 13.33
CA VAL A 51 -9.14 13.52 13.12
C VAL A 51 -9.93 13.30 14.40
N GLN A 52 -10.90 14.16 14.65
CA GLN A 52 -11.82 14.08 15.78
C GLN A 52 -13.19 13.61 15.29
N THR A 53 -13.79 12.65 15.97
CA THR A 53 -15.06 12.03 15.56
C THR A 53 -16.00 11.82 16.74
N SER A 54 -17.31 11.88 16.47
CA SER A 54 -18.33 11.26 17.32
C SER A 54 -19.08 10.24 16.49
N ALA A 55 -18.77 8.95 16.69
CA ALA A 55 -19.44 7.89 15.96
C ALA A 55 -20.96 7.84 16.26
N THR A 56 -21.38 8.23 17.47
CA THR A 56 -22.78 8.21 17.90
C THR A 56 -23.60 9.34 17.27
N GLN A 57 -22.97 10.49 17.01
CA GLN A 57 -23.62 11.66 16.40
C GLN A 57 -23.28 11.84 14.92
N GLU A 58 -22.57 10.88 14.33
CA GLU A 58 -22.06 10.91 12.94
C GLU A 58 -21.16 12.11 12.59
N ILE A 59 -20.55 12.74 13.59
CA ILE A 59 -19.68 13.92 13.43
C ILE A 59 -18.25 13.47 13.05
N GLY A 60 -17.65 14.14 12.06
CA GLY A 60 -16.25 13.92 11.65
C GLY A 60 -16.00 12.65 10.83
N ILE A 61 -17.05 11.87 10.52
CA ILE A 61 -16.94 10.65 9.69
C ILE A 61 -16.52 11.02 8.27
N ASN A 62 -17.04 12.11 7.71
CA ASN A 62 -16.67 12.54 6.35
C ASN A 62 -15.20 12.97 6.28
N ASP A 63 -14.74 13.74 7.28
CA ASP A 63 -13.34 14.16 7.39
C ASP A 63 -12.39 12.96 7.53
N LEU A 64 -12.80 11.95 8.31
CA LEU A 64 -12.05 10.69 8.42
C LEU A 64 -11.97 9.95 7.06
N LYS A 65 -13.08 9.87 6.31
CA LYS A 65 -13.10 9.25 4.98
C LYS A 65 -12.16 9.97 4.01
N GLU A 66 -12.23 11.29 3.95
CA GLU A 66 -11.36 12.11 3.10
C GLU A 66 -9.89 11.93 3.47
N MET A 67 -9.57 11.92 4.77
CA MET A 67 -8.20 11.70 5.24
C MET A 67 -7.68 10.29 4.92
N ILE A 68 -8.52 9.27 5.00
CA ILE A 68 -8.16 7.90 4.58
C ILE A 68 -7.83 7.89 3.09
N VAL A 69 -8.67 8.50 2.25
CA VAL A 69 -8.46 8.57 0.81
C VAL A 69 -7.15 9.29 0.50
N VAL A 70 -6.92 10.46 1.11
CA VAL A 70 -5.70 11.24 0.89
C VAL A 70 -4.45 10.47 1.35
N ASN A 71 -4.46 9.81 2.51
CA ASN A 71 -3.28 9.06 2.97
C ASN A 71 -3.06 7.74 2.22
N ALA A 72 -4.12 7.01 1.87
CA ALA A 72 -4.01 5.77 1.13
C ALA A 72 -3.59 6.01 -0.33
N LEU A 73 -4.01 7.13 -0.91
CA LEU A 73 -3.69 7.48 -2.29
C LEU A 73 -2.46 8.36 -2.44
N LYS A 74 -1.94 9.05 -1.42
CA LYS A 74 -0.75 9.93 -1.53
C LYS A 74 0.46 9.26 -2.19
N GLU A 75 0.70 7.97 -1.92
CA GLU A 75 1.79 7.21 -2.56
C GLU A 75 1.44 6.75 -4.00
N ARG A 76 0.15 6.74 -4.35
CA ARG A 76 -0.40 6.20 -5.61
C ARG A 76 -0.78 7.28 -6.63
N SER A 77 -1.23 8.46 -6.18
CA SER A 77 -1.68 9.59 -7.00
C SER A 77 -0.56 10.24 -7.80
N VAL A 78 0.70 10.15 -7.34
CA VAL A 78 1.88 10.64 -8.08
C VAL A 78 2.09 9.87 -9.39
N ARG A 79 1.38 8.74 -9.60
CA ARG A 79 1.48 7.92 -10.81
C ARG A 79 0.19 7.87 -11.64
N SER A 80 -0.87 8.57 -11.24
CA SER A 80 -2.20 8.45 -11.86
C SER A 80 -2.37 9.26 -13.16
N ASP A 81 -1.41 10.10 -13.51
CA ASP A 81 -1.43 10.93 -14.74
C ASP A 81 -0.82 10.20 -15.96
N GLN A 82 -0.74 8.87 -15.86
CA GLN A 82 -0.28 7.99 -16.93
C GLN A 82 -1.37 6.96 -17.11
N GLU A 83 -1.86 6.77 -18.35
CA GLU A 83 -2.67 5.62 -18.79
C GLU A 83 -1.82 4.33 -18.68
N GLY A 84 -1.38 4.01 -17.48
CA GLY A 84 -0.47 2.92 -17.19
C GLY A 84 -1.24 1.64 -16.92
N VAL A 85 -0.72 0.54 -17.45
CA VAL A 85 -1.23 -0.81 -17.15
C VAL A 85 -1.10 -1.07 -15.64
N ILE A 86 -2.22 -1.29 -14.97
CA ILE A 86 -2.25 -1.60 -13.53
C ILE A 86 -2.14 -3.12 -13.35
N ILE A 87 -1.09 -3.55 -12.64
CA ILE A 87 -0.93 -4.95 -12.24
C ILE A 87 -1.68 -5.17 -10.93
N THR A 88 -2.81 -5.87 -10.99
CA THR A 88 -3.69 -6.13 -9.84
C THR A 88 -3.42 -7.48 -9.17
N SER A 89 -2.92 -8.46 -9.93
CA SER A 89 -2.64 -9.81 -9.41
C SER A 89 -1.27 -9.89 -8.75
N ALA A 90 -1.24 -10.38 -7.51
CA ALA A 90 0.01 -10.67 -6.80
C ALA A 90 0.89 -11.69 -7.55
N ARG A 91 0.27 -12.64 -8.28
CA ARG A 91 0.99 -13.61 -9.11
C ARG A 91 1.70 -12.93 -10.28
N HIS A 92 1.02 -12.04 -10.99
CA HIS A 92 1.62 -11.31 -12.11
C HIS A 92 2.75 -10.39 -11.63
N LYS A 93 2.58 -9.75 -10.46
CA LYS A 93 3.63 -8.97 -9.84
C LYS A 93 4.87 -9.84 -9.55
N ALA A 94 4.70 -11.01 -8.93
CA ALA A 94 5.81 -11.90 -8.61
C ALA A 94 6.57 -12.37 -9.87
N ALA A 95 5.83 -12.74 -10.92
CA ALA A 95 6.40 -13.12 -12.21
C ALA A 95 7.21 -11.98 -12.86
N LEU A 96 6.72 -10.74 -12.81
CA LEU A 96 7.45 -9.56 -13.29
C LEU A 96 8.69 -9.25 -12.44
N ASP A 97 8.59 -9.35 -11.12
CA ASP A 97 9.73 -9.15 -10.21
C ASP A 97 10.84 -10.17 -10.51
N GLN A 98 10.48 -11.42 -10.77
CA GLN A 98 11.42 -12.48 -11.17
C GLN A 98 12.03 -12.21 -12.55
N THR A 99 11.22 -11.76 -13.51
CA THR A 99 11.67 -11.37 -14.86
C THR A 99 12.73 -10.27 -14.76
N ILE A 100 12.42 -9.19 -14.04
CA ILE A 100 13.32 -8.05 -13.85
C ILE A 100 14.63 -8.50 -13.18
N THR A 101 14.54 -9.38 -12.19
CA THR A 101 15.71 -9.91 -11.48
C THR A 101 16.63 -10.69 -12.42
N SER A 102 16.06 -11.59 -13.23
CA SER A 102 16.81 -12.41 -14.19
C SER A 102 17.44 -11.54 -15.30
N LEU A 103 16.71 -10.53 -15.80
CA LEU A 103 17.26 -9.59 -16.77
C LEU A 103 18.43 -8.77 -16.19
N LYS A 104 18.34 -8.34 -14.94
CA LYS A 104 19.45 -7.65 -14.27
C LYS A 104 20.68 -8.55 -14.13
N GLN A 105 20.50 -9.83 -13.84
CA GLN A 105 21.58 -10.80 -13.81
C GLN A 105 22.21 -10.98 -15.20
N SER A 106 21.40 -11.14 -16.24
CA SER A 106 21.87 -11.21 -17.63
C SER A 106 22.71 -9.97 -18.01
N ILE A 107 22.25 -8.76 -17.68
CA ILE A 107 23.00 -7.52 -17.90
C ILE A 107 24.32 -7.52 -17.11
N HIS A 108 24.29 -7.98 -15.86
CA HIS A 108 25.50 -8.08 -15.04
C HIS A 108 26.53 -9.02 -15.69
N GLU A 109 26.09 -10.18 -16.17
CA GLU A 109 26.98 -11.17 -16.81
C GLU A 109 27.56 -10.70 -18.13
N VAL A 110 26.76 -10.00 -18.94
CA VAL A 110 27.24 -9.32 -20.16
C VAL A 110 28.37 -8.35 -19.81
N ASN A 111 28.19 -7.54 -18.78
CA ASN A 111 29.21 -6.58 -18.34
C ASN A 111 30.46 -7.27 -17.80
N GLN A 112 30.32 -8.44 -17.17
CA GLN A 112 31.42 -9.24 -16.66
C GLN A 112 32.08 -10.12 -17.74
N LYS A 113 31.64 -10.03 -19.01
CA LYS A 113 32.13 -10.84 -20.14
C LYS A 113 32.09 -12.34 -19.85
N GLN A 114 31.04 -12.78 -19.15
CA GLN A 114 30.81 -14.20 -18.89
C GLN A 114 30.48 -14.96 -20.19
N SER A 115 30.55 -16.29 -20.13
CA SER A 115 30.15 -17.14 -21.25
C SER A 115 28.71 -16.85 -21.67
N ALA A 116 28.45 -16.94 -22.98
CA ALA A 116 27.11 -16.79 -23.55
C ALA A 116 26.09 -17.78 -22.96
N GLU A 117 26.56 -18.90 -22.41
CA GLU A 117 25.73 -19.90 -21.75
C GLU A 117 25.00 -19.36 -20.51
N PHE A 118 25.69 -18.58 -19.67
CA PHE A 118 25.09 -17.98 -18.47
C PHE A 118 24.09 -16.89 -18.84
N ILE A 119 24.45 -16.06 -19.83
CA ILE A 119 23.58 -15.00 -20.34
C ILE A 119 22.28 -15.63 -20.90
N ALA A 120 22.41 -16.70 -21.67
CA ALA A 120 21.27 -17.44 -22.22
C ALA A 120 20.41 -18.08 -21.13
N LEU A 121 21.02 -18.63 -20.07
CA LEU A 121 20.29 -19.18 -18.93
C LEU A 121 19.38 -18.13 -18.29
N HIS A 122 19.88 -16.93 -18.01
CA HIS A 122 19.08 -15.87 -17.39
C HIS A 122 18.01 -15.29 -18.33
N LEU A 123 18.28 -15.24 -19.63
CA LEU A 123 17.27 -14.83 -20.61
C LEU A 123 16.13 -15.85 -20.71
N ASN A 124 16.44 -17.16 -20.66
CA ASN A 124 15.42 -18.21 -20.60
C ASN A 124 14.58 -18.09 -19.32
N GLN A 125 15.22 -17.91 -18.16
CA GLN A 125 14.50 -17.69 -16.89
C GLN A 125 13.58 -16.46 -16.92
N ALA A 126 14.01 -15.37 -17.56
CA ALA A 126 13.17 -14.21 -17.76
C ALA A 126 11.97 -14.51 -18.68
N SER A 127 12.21 -15.25 -19.77
CA SER A 127 11.16 -15.67 -20.71
C SER A 127 10.12 -16.60 -20.06
N ASP A 128 10.57 -17.57 -19.26
CA ASP A 128 9.69 -18.49 -18.52
C ASP A 128 8.80 -17.74 -17.53
N ALA A 129 9.39 -16.82 -16.75
CA ALA A 129 8.65 -15.99 -15.81
C ALA A 129 7.60 -15.12 -16.51
N LEU A 130 7.89 -14.57 -17.69
CA LEU A 130 6.88 -13.89 -18.51
C LEU A 130 5.79 -14.85 -19.02
N GLY A 131 6.16 -16.07 -19.40
CA GLY A 131 5.21 -17.12 -19.81
C GLY A 131 4.14 -17.40 -18.75
N HIS A 132 4.50 -17.34 -17.47
CA HIS A 132 3.55 -17.50 -16.35
C HIS A 132 2.47 -16.41 -16.32
N ILE A 133 2.74 -15.22 -16.88
CA ILE A 133 1.77 -14.11 -16.98
C ILE A 133 0.80 -14.35 -18.13
N ILE A 134 1.30 -14.87 -19.25
CA ILE A 134 0.52 -15.12 -20.48
C ILE A 134 -0.33 -16.41 -20.36
N GLY A 135 -0.13 -17.18 -19.29
CA GLY A 135 -0.89 -18.41 -19.03
C GLY A 135 -0.29 -19.63 -19.73
N VAL A 136 1.02 -19.62 -20.01
CA VAL A 136 1.74 -20.87 -20.30
C VAL A 136 1.62 -21.73 -19.05
N VAL A 137 0.81 -22.79 -19.15
CA VAL A 137 0.45 -23.63 -18.00
C VAL A 137 1.71 -24.28 -17.44
N THR A 138 2.07 -23.90 -16.22
CA THR A 138 3.18 -24.52 -15.49
C THR A 138 2.67 -25.69 -14.68
N SER A 139 3.57 -26.62 -14.34
CA SER A 139 3.24 -27.74 -13.45
C SER A 139 2.67 -27.28 -12.10
N ASP A 140 3.11 -26.11 -11.60
CA ASP A 140 2.61 -25.51 -10.36
C ASP A 140 1.18 -24.97 -10.50
N ASP A 141 0.79 -24.45 -11.66
CA ASP A 141 -0.60 -24.05 -11.91
C ASP A 141 -1.52 -25.28 -11.95
N ILE A 142 -1.04 -26.39 -12.52
CA ILE A 142 -1.78 -27.68 -12.51
C ILE A 142 -1.96 -28.16 -11.06
N LEU A 143 -0.91 -28.15 -10.25
CA LEU A 143 -0.97 -28.56 -8.85
C LEU A 143 -1.91 -27.64 -8.04
N ASN A 144 -1.81 -26.32 -8.21
CA ASN A 144 -2.72 -25.38 -7.54
C ASN A 144 -4.18 -25.56 -7.97
N GLN A 145 -4.44 -25.88 -9.24
CA GLN A 145 -5.79 -26.20 -9.70
C GLN A 145 -6.33 -27.50 -9.08
N ILE A 146 -5.47 -28.51 -8.93
CA ILE A 146 -5.82 -29.77 -8.24
C ILE A 146 -6.15 -29.47 -6.77
N PHE A 147 -5.29 -28.72 -6.06
CA PHE A 147 -5.46 -28.47 -4.62
C PHE A 147 -6.49 -27.39 -4.27
N SER A 148 -6.78 -26.44 -5.17
CA SER A 148 -7.82 -25.42 -4.96
C SER A 148 -9.24 -26.00 -4.89
N ARG A 149 -9.44 -27.22 -5.39
CA ARG A 149 -10.71 -27.96 -5.31
C ARG A 149 -10.81 -28.90 -4.11
N PHE A 150 -9.71 -29.10 -3.37
CA PHE A 150 -9.76 -29.82 -2.11
C PHE A 150 -10.01 -28.82 -0.99
N CYS A 151 -11.24 -28.77 -0.49
CA CYS A 151 -11.49 -28.19 0.82
C CYS A 151 -10.60 -28.94 1.83
N ILE A 152 -9.56 -28.28 2.32
CA ILE A 152 -8.82 -28.74 3.50
C ILE A 152 -9.84 -28.64 4.64
N GLY A 153 -10.31 -29.81 5.08
CA GLY A 153 -11.47 -30.00 5.94
C GLY A 153 -11.80 -28.85 6.90
N LYS A 154 -12.86 -28.13 6.55
CA LYS A 154 -13.86 -27.55 7.44
C LYS A 154 -15.19 -27.54 6.71
#